data_AF-A0A5P6VLT2-F1
#
_entry.id   AF-A0A5P6VLT2-F1
#
_cell.length_a   1.000
_cell.length_b   1.000
_cell.length_c   1.000
_cell.angle_alpha   90.00
_cell.angle_beta   90.00
_cell.angle_gamma   90.00
#
_symmetry.space_group_name_H-M   'P 1'
#
loop_
_entity.id
_entity.type
_entity.pdbx_description
1 polymer ?
#
loop_
_entity_poly.entity_id
_entity_poly.type
_entity_poly.pdbx_seq_one_letter_code
_entity_poly.pdbx_strand_id
1 'polypeptide(L)'
;MKGLMKKPLFVLATGVILVAGSAIGVTQATRAAETTSSQEQGVQFETAEFTVDLQEKQDGSFVTVAGTNDKPGKLVFTSLDDVSKGKEEIKVNHNYPEEVRVVNNSDGEFPQYVRVTVTKCWIDENGKKDTGADPELITLNTESGWSMLQTSAGNKESAVFYYTKPITKGQAVTLIDSVSLGEGVINAYSRTSEDGCVTIEGYEGKTFEVQVRVDAVQAHHAEEAMLGAWGVLAEFDASGNLISIDGENL
;
A
#
# COMPACT_ATOMS: atom_id res chain seq x y z
N MET A 1 -26.18 -59.94 -11.30
CA MET A 1 -24.95 -59.42 -11.95
C MET A 1 -24.70 -58.00 -11.44
N LYS A 2 -23.42 -57.66 -11.28
CA LYS A 2 -22.85 -56.46 -10.63
C LYS A 2 -22.88 -55.19 -11.50
N GLY A 3 -22.74 -54.04 -10.84
CA GLY A 3 -22.17 -52.77 -11.33
C GLY A 3 -22.98 -51.55 -10.83
N LEU A 4 -22.68 -50.83 -9.75
CA LEU A 4 -21.52 -49.95 -9.42
C LEU A 4 -21.28 -48.91 -10.54
N MET A 5 -21.51 -47.59 -10.39
CA MET A 5 -20.96 -46.55 -9.47
C MET A 5 -22.02 -45.41 -9.32
N LYS A 6 -22.32 -44.75 -8.19
CA LYS A 6 -21.57 -43.88 -7.24
C LYS A 6 -20.87 -42.65 -7.85
N LYS A 7 -21.61 -41.54 -7.99
CA LYS A 7 -21.34 -40.15 -7.47
C LYS A 7 -22.08 -39.08 -8.32
N PRO A 8 -22.83 -38.13 -7.74
CA PRO A 8 -23.26 -36.92 -8.43
C PRO A 8 -22.18 -35.84 -8.27
N LEU A 9 -21.65 -35.30 -9.37
CA LEU A 9 -20.73 -34.17 -9.33
C LEU A 9 -21.49 -32.89 -9.69
N PHE A 10 -21.71 -32.08 -8.65
CA PHE A 10 -22.10 -30.67 -8.73
C PHE A 10 -21.06 -29.89 -9.53
N VAL A 11 -21.51 -29.08 -10.50
CA VAL A 11 -20.75 -27.92 -11.00
C VAL A 11 -21.74 -26.76 -11.04
N LEU A 12 -21.67 -25.91 -10.03
CA LEU A 12 -22.29 -24.59 -10.03
C LEU A 12 -21.18 -23.60 -10.39
N ALA A 13 -21.15 -23.16 -11.65
CA ALA A 13 -20.29 -22.05 -12.06
C ALA A 13 -20.97 -20.75 -11.65
N THR A 14 -20.36 -19.98 -10.76
CA THR A 14 -20.81 -18.62 -10.44
C THR A 14 -19.57 -17.73 -10.36
N GLY A 15 -19.20 -17.15 -11.49
CA GLY A 15 -18.26 -16.04 -11.53
C GLY A 15 -18.99 -14.78 -11.09
N VAL A 16 -18.61 -14.21 -9.95
CA VAL A 16 -19.02 -12.87 -9.55
C VAL A 16 -17.93 -11.92 -10.01
N ILE A 17 -18.18 -11.21 -11.10
CA ILE A 17 -17.38 -10.05 -11.51
C ILE A 17 -17.88 -8.87 -10.67
N LEU A 18 -17.04 -8.40 -9.74
CA LEU A 18 -17.26 -7.15 -9.00
C LEU A 18 -16.83 -5.97 -9.89
N VAL A 19 -17.80 -5.20 -10.37
CA VAL A 19 -17.53 -3.91 -11.03
C VAL A 19 -17.54 -2.84 -9.94
N ALA A 20 -16.36 -2.36 -9.53
CA ALA A 20 -16.24 -1.21 -8.63
C ALA A 20 -16.29 0.09 -9.46
N GLY A 21 -17.47 0.67 -9.53
CA GLY A 21 -17.71 1.98 -10.13
C GLY A 21 -17.22 3.11 -9.21
N SER A 22 -16.60 4.11 -9.83
CA SER A 22 -16.29 5.42 -9.27
C SER A 22 -17.58 6.21 -8.97
N ALA A 23 -17.69 6.77 -7.75
CA ALA A 23 -18.25 8.11 -7.45
C ALA A 23 -18.47 8.34 -5.93
N ILE A 24 -17.76 9.33 -5.40
CA ILE A 24 -18.18 10.38 -4.45
C ILE A 24 -19.36 10.06 -3.50
N GLY A 25 -19.02 9.87 -2.22
CA GLY A 25 -19.71 10.42 -1.05
C GLY A 25 -21.14 9.96 -0.72
N VAL A 26 -21.28 9.09 0.28
CA VAL A 26 -22.37 9.19 1.26
C VAL A 26 -21.88 8.75 2.64
N THR A 27 -22.14 9.59 3.62
CA THR A 27 -21.83 9.44 5.04
C THR A 27 -22.61 8.31 5.70
N GLN A 28 -22.02 7.80 6.78
CA GLN A 28 -22.58 6.82 7.71
C GLN A 28 -24.03 7.15 8.10
N ALA A 29 -24.90 6.14 8.12
CA ALA A 29 -26.20 6.23 8.76
C ALA A 29 -26.40 5.02 9.69
N THR A 30 -26.55 5.37 10.97
CA THR A 30 -26.81 4.55 12.14
C THR A 30 -28.07 3.67 12.00
N ARG A 31 -28.01 2.53 12.69
CA ARG A 31 -29.01 1.47 12.83
C ARG A 31 -30.41 1.97 13.22
N ALA A 32 -31.44 1.31 12.68
CA ALA A 32 -32.72 1.10 13.36
C ALA A 32 -33.29 -0.26 12.93
N ALA A 33 -33.64 -1.09 13.92
CA ALA A 33 -34.23 -2.41 13.80
C ALA A 33 -35.61 -2.38 13.14
N GLU A 34 -36.09 -3.50 12.58
CA GLU A 34 -37.36 -4.14 12.97
C GLU A 34 -37.38 -5.62 12.55
N THR A 35 -37.95 -6.43 13.44
CA THR A 35 -38.12 -7.88 13.41
C THR A 35 -39.05 -8.34 12.28
N THR A 36 -38.60 -9.30 11.46
CA THR A 36 -39.48 -10.33 10.90
C THR A 36 -38.74 -11.65 10.94
N SER A 37 -39.22 -12.52 11.82
CA SER A 37 -38.84 -13.91 11.95
C SER A 37 -39.19 -14.68 10.69
N SER A 38 -38.19 -14.91 9.86
CA SER A 38 -38.16 -15.99 8.88
C SER A 38 -36.94 -16.84 9.22
N GLN A 39 -37.15 -18.12 9.58
CA GLN A 39 -36.06 -19.10 9.63
C GLN A 39 -35.59 -19.33 8.19
N GLU A 40 -34.77 -18.43 7.69
CA GLU A 40 -33.93 -18.71 6.55
C GLU A 40 -32.62 -19.20 7.16
N GLN A 41 -32.20 -20.41 6.78
CA GLN A 41 -30.82 -20.85 6.97
C GLN A 41 -29.95 -19.84 6.25
N GLY A 42 -29.59 -18.78 6.96
CA GLY A 42 -28.60 -17.82 6.53
C GLY A 42 -27.33 -18.64 6.35
N VAL A 43 -27.02 -18.94 5.10
CA VAL A 43 -25.65 -19.24 4.72
C VAL A 43 -24.90 -17.99 5.18
N GLN A 44 -24.20 -18.07 6.30
CA GLN A 44 -23.19 -17.10 6.65
C GLN A 44 -22.17 -17.20 5.53
N PHE A 45 -22.31 -16.34 4.54
CA PHE A 45 -21.22 -16.00 3.66
C PHE A 45 -20.25 -15.20 4.53
N GLU A 46 -19.38 -15.93 5.24
CA GLU A 46 -18.14 -15.37 5.73
C GLU A 46 -17.31 -15.14 4.47
N THR A 47 -17.54 -14.00 3.82
CA THR A 47 -16.73 -13.57 2.69
C THR A 47 -15.34 -13.37 3.26
N ALA A 48 -14.39 -14.20 2.88
CA ALA A 48 -13.01 -14.03 3.30
C ALA A 48 -12.57 -12.59 2.98
N GLU A 49 -12.15 -11.84 4.00
CA GLU A 49 -11.63 -10.50 3.81
C GLU A 49 -10.19 -10.59 3.29
N PHE A 50 -9.97 -10.00 2.10
CA PHE A 50 -8.66 -9.88 1.49
C PHE A 50 -8.02 -8.59 2.00
N THR A 51 -7.11 -8.70 2.97
CA THR A 51 -6.56 -7.57 3.70
C THR A 51 -5.04 -7.66 3.71
N VAL A 52 -4.44 -6.62 3.17
CA VAL A 52 -3.02 -6.35 3.29
C VAL A 52 -2.85 -5.00 3.98
N ASP A 53 -1.96 -4.99 4.96
CA ASP A 53 -1.60 -3.79 5.70
C ASP A 53 -0.18 -3.36 5.35
N LEU A 54 -0.01 -2.07 5.13
CA LEU A 54 1.27 -1.40 5.13
C LEU A 54 1.54 -0.88 6.54
N GLN A 55 2.65 -1.30 7.11
CA GLN A 55 3.04 -1.01 8.48
C GLN A 55 4.37 -0.29 8.51
N GLU A 56 4.50 0.66 9.42
CA GLU A 56 5.74 1.37 9.70
C GLU A 56 6.16 1.09 11.14
N LYS A 57 7.46 0.92 11.36
CA LYS A 57 8.01 0.79 12.70
C LYS A 57 8.08 2.15 13.38
N GLN A 58 7.32 2.30 14.45
CA GLN A 58 7.25 3.51 15.28
C GLN A 58 7.44 3.11 16.74
N ASP A 59 8.36 3.78 17.44
CA ASP A 59 8.67 3.56 18.86
C ASP A 59 8.87 2.07 19.25
N GLY A 60 9.52 1.31 18.37
CA GLY A 60 9.82 -0.12 18.57
C GLY A 60 8.69 -1.09 18.27
N SER A 61 7.55 -0.61 17.76
CA SER A 61 6.39 -1.41 17.37
C SER A 61 5.96 -1.13 15.93
N PHE A 62 5.26 -2.07 15.29
CA PHE A 62 4.70 -1.84 13.96
C PHE A 62 3.28 -1.27 14.06
N VAL A 63 3.06 -0.16 13.38
CA VAL A 63 1.77 0.53 13.30
C VAL A 63 1.27 0.46 11.86
N THR A 64 0.02 0.05 11.66
CA THR A 64 -0.63 0.09 10.34
C THR A 64 -0.84 1.54 9.92
N VAL A 65 -0.23 1.93 8.81
CA VAL A 65 -0.35 3.28 8.23
C VAL A 65 -1.30 3.31 7.04
N ALA A 66 -1.51 2.19 6.35
CA ALA A 66 -2.51 2.04 5.30
C ALA A 66 -2.98 0.59 5.19
N GLY A 67 -4.29 0.36 5.10
CA GLY A 67 -4.88 -0.94 4.78
C GLY A 67 -5.43 -1.02 3.36
N THR A 68 -5.72 -2.23 2.91
CA THR A 68 -6.43 -2.44 1.64
C THR A 68 -7.85 -1.86 1.73
N ASN A 69 -8.25 -1.07 0.73
CA ASN A 69 -9.52 -0.30 0.67
C ASN A 69 -9.59 0.94 1.59
N ASP A 70 -8.52 1.27 2.31
CA ASP A 70 -8.47 2.50 3.09
C ASP A 70 -8.15 3.72 2.23
N LYS A 71 -8.33 4.90 2.84
CA LYS A 71 -7.75 6.13 2.29
C LYS A 71 -6.22 6.02 2.32
N PRO A 72 -5.50 6.73 1.42
CA PRO A 72 -4.06 6.81 1.50
C PRO A 72 -3.58 7.19 2.92
N GLY A 73 -2.60 6.44 3.40
CA GLY A 73 -1.89 6.68 4.65
C GLY A 73 -0.73 7.65 4.46
N LYS A 74 -0.06 7.98 5.58
CA LYS A 74 1.15 8.80 5.60
C LYS A 74 2.23 8.09 6.40
N LEU A 75 3.47 8.14 5.92
CA LEU A 75 4.63 7.68 6.68
C LEU A 75 5.07 8.74 7.66
N VAL A 76 5.52 8.28 8.84
CA VAL A 76 5.92 9.12 9.96
C VAL A 76 7.42 9.33 9.96
N PHE A 77 8.26 8.40 9.53
CA PHE A 77 9.74 8.52 9.53
C PHE A 77 10.35 8.85 10.90
N THR A 78 10.14 7.96 11.88
CA THR A 78 10.61 8.17 13.26
C THR A 78 12.14 8.26 13.38
N SER A 79 12.90 7.83 12.38
CA SER A 79 14.36 8.00 12.37
C SER A 79 14.81 9.47 12.29
N LEU A 80 13.90 10.35 11.90
CA LEU A 80 14.14 11.79 11.77
C LEU A 80 13.60 12.57 12.99
N ASP A 81 13.24 11.88 14.07
CA ASP A 81 12.69 12.49 15.29
C ASP A 81 13.67 13.44 16.00
N ASP A 82 14.97 13.12 16.02
CA ASP A 82 15.96 13.96 16.68
C ASP A 82 16.41 15.14 15.80
N VAL A 83 16.40 14.95 14.48
CA VAL A 83 16.41 16.05 13.51
C VAL A 83 15.16 16.92 13.73
N SER A 84 14.03 16.32 14.15
CA SER A 84 12.83 17.04 14.58
C SER A 84 13.10 18.05 15.64
N LYS A 85 13.55 17.51 16.75
CA LYS A 85 13.57 18.26 18.00
C LYS A 85 14.75 19.24 18.03
N GLY A 86 15.42 19.49 16.90
CA GLY A 86 16.61 20.34 16.78
C GLY A 86 17.80 19.78 17.56
N LYS A 87 17.79 18.47 17.85
CA LYS A 87 18.87 17.81 18.60
C LYS A 87 20.00 17.36 17.69
N GLU A 88 19.70 17.07 16.43
CA GLU A 88 20.66 16.74 15.39
C GLU A 88 20.45 17.61 14.14
N GLU A 89 21.53 17.94 13.46
CA GLU A 89 21.46 18.59 12.14
C GLU A 89 21.10 17.56 11.07
N ILE A 90 20.27 17.95 10.11
CA ILE A 90 20.05 17.13 8.91
C ILE A 90 21.37 16.93 8.16
N LYS A 91 21.65 15.68 7.84
CA LYS A 91 22.70 15.26 6.92
C LYS A 91 22.09 14.91 5.58
N VAL A 92 22.51 15.61 4.54
CA VAL A 92 22.17 15.29 3.14
C VAL A 92 22.94 14.05 2.70
N ASN A 93 22.36 13.30 1.75
CA ASN A 93 22.88 12.02 1.25
C ASN A 93 23.17 11.00 2.37
N HIS A 94 22.47 11.13 3.51
CA HIS A 94 22.54 10.20 4.63
C HIS A 94 21.29 9.32 4.63
N ASN A 95 21.49 8.00 4.76
CA ASN A 95 20.40 7.05 4.88
C ASN A 95 19.97 6.98 6.34
N TYR A 96 18.79 7.50 6.63
CA TYR A 96 18.14 7.36 7.93
C TYR A 96 17.36 6.04 7.93
N PRO A 97 17.67 5.09 8.86
CA PRO A 97 17.06 3.76 8.84
C PRO A 97 15.56 3.80 9.08
N GLU A 98 14.80 3.15 8.22
CA GLU A 98 13.35 3.01 8.33
C GLU A 98 12.96 1.55 8.21
N GLU A 99 11.76 1.19 8.67
CA GLU A 99 11.25 -0.16 8.50
C GLU A 99 9.77 -0.09 8.15
N VAL A 100 9.50 0.07 6.85
CA VAL A 100 8.15 0.04 6.29
C VAL A 100 7.96 -1.28 5.59
N ARG A 101 6.92 -2.03 5.95
CA ARG A 101 6.65 -3.38 5.46
C ARG A 101 5.21 -3.56 5.06
N VAL A 102 4.98 -4.56 4.23
CA VAL A 102 3.66 -5.02 3.83
C VAL A 102 3.40 -6.37 4.47
N VAL A 103 2.21 -6.55 5.05
CA VAL A 103 1.80 -7.80 5.73
C VAL A 103 0.46 -8.27 5.19
N ASN A 104 0.37 -9.53 4.80
CA ASN A 104 -0.90 -10.17 4.48
C ASN A 104 -1.61 -10.60 5.78
N ASN A 105 -2.65 -9.85 6.16
CA ASN A 105 -3.42 -10.07 7.38
C ASN A 105 -4.77 -10.72 7.12
N SER A 106 -4.96 -11.33 5.94
CA SER A 106 -6.19 -12.03 5.59
C SER A 106 -6.51 -13.18 6.54
N ASP A 107 -7.81 -13.39 6.77
CA ASP A 107 -8.29 -14.49 7.60
C ASP A 107 -8.12 -15.87 6.94
N GLY A 108 -7.92 -15.93 5.62
CA GLY A 108 -7.67 -17.17 4.88
C GLY A 108 -6.30 -17.28 4.23
N GLU A 109 -5.93 -18.52 3.84
CA GLU A 109 -4.67 -18.86 3.17
C GLU A 109 -4.72 -18.49 1.68
N PHE A 110 -4.78 -17.20 1.40
CA PHE A 110 -4.82 -16.67 0.04
C PHE A 110 -3.51 -15.91 -0.24
N PRO A 111 -2.59 -16.50 -1.04
CA PRO A 111 -1.44 -15.78 -1.54
C PRO A 111 -1.91 -14.58 -2.37
N GLN A 112 -1.28 -13.42 -2.16
CA GLN A 112 -1.70 -12.17 -2.79
C GLN A 112 -0.51 -11.46 -3.43
N TYR A 113 -0.69 -10.93 -4.63
CA TYR A 113 0.24 -9.96 -5.19
C TYR A 113 -0.12 -8.58 -4.67
N VAL A 114 0.92 -7.80 -4.37
CA VAL A 114 0.76 -6.49 -3.78
C VAL A 114 1.46 -5.44 -4.62
N ARG A 115 0.81 -4.29 -4.74
CA ARG A 115 1.44 -3.06 -5.17
C ARG A 115 1.31 -1.99 -4.09
N VAL A 116 2.28 -1.09 -4.04
CA VAL A 116 2.25 0.09 -3.19
C VAL A 116 2.42 1.32 -4.05
N THR A 117 1.45 2.21 -4.04
CA THR A 117 1.60 3.54 -4.64
C THR A 117 2.16 4.47 -3.59
N VAL A 118 3.27 5.11 -3.92
CA VAL A 118 3.94 6.10 -3.08
C VAL A 118 3.88 7.44 -3.77
N THR A 119 3.40 8.46 -3.06
CA THR A 119 3.35 9.85 -3.52
C THR A 119 4.15 10.72 -2.58
N LYS A 120 5.20 11.35 -3.10
CA LYS A 120 6.08 12.29 -2.40
C LYS A 120 5.65 13.71 -2.75
N CYS A 121 5.50 14.57 -1.76
CA CYS A 121 5.25 15.99 -1.98
C CYS A 121 5.91 16.85 -0.92
N TRP A 122 6.05 18.13 -1.25
CA TRP A 122 6.41 19.17 -0.29
C TRP A 122 5.18 20.01 0.04
N ILE A 123 5.11 20.46 1.28
CA ILE A 123 4.04 21.27 1.86
C ILE A 123 4.67 22.59 2.32
N ASP A 124 4.09 23.71 1.91
CA ASP A 124 4.53 25.06 2.29
C ASP A 124 4.17 25.41 3.74
N GLU A 125 4.67 26.55 4.21
CA GLU A 125 4.41 27.08 5.56
C GLU A 125 2.91 27.31 5.85
N ASN A 126 2.07 27.39 4.81
CA ASN A 126 0.62 27.55 4.92
C ASN A 126 -0.13 26.21 4.92
N GLY A 127 0.58 25.08 4.92
CA GLY A 127 0.00 23.74 4.86
C GLY A 127 -0.51 23.34 3.48
N LYS A 128 -0.07 24.00 2.41
CA LYS A 128 -0.48 23.69 1.03
C LYS A 128 0.63 22.98 0.27
N LYS A 129 0.25 22.06 -0.62
CA LYS A 129 1.20 21.39 -1.51
C LYS A 129 1.94 22.41 -2.37
N ASP A 130 3.28 22.42 -2.27
CA ASP A 130 4.16 23.21 -3.13
C ASP A 130 4.53 22.38 -4.38
N THR A 131 3.89 22.69 -5.50
CA THR A 131 4.15 22.04 -6.79
C THR A 131 5.44 22.52 -7.47
N GLY A 132 6.10 23.55 -6.92
CA GLY A 132 7.37 24.06 -7.43
C GLY A 132 8.60 23.43 -6.77
N ALA A 133 8.42 22.71 -5.65
CA ALA A 133 9.49 22.00 -4.96
C ALA A 133 9.75 20.63 -5.58
N ASP A 134 11.01 20.20 -5.59
CA ASP A 134 11.42 18.98 -6.26
C ASP A 134 11.22 17.72 -5.37
N PRO A 135 10.28 16.82 -5.71
CA PRO A 135 10.07 15.57 -4.95
C PRO A 135 11.23 14.57 -5.11
N GLU A 136 12.15 14.76 -6.07
CA GLU A 136 13.33 13.90 -6.25
C GLU A 136 14.37 14.11 -5.14
N LEU A 137 14.30 15.21 -4.40
CA LEU A 137 15.12 15.43 -3.21
C LEU A 137 14.82 14.46 -2.07
N ILE A 138 13.70 13.73 -2.13
CA ILE A 138 13.33 12.69 -1.17
C ILE A 138 13.54 11.34 -1.84
N THR A 139 14.52 10.58 -1.35
CA THR A 139 14.82 9.24 -1.85
C THR A 139 14.37 8.22 -0.81
N LEU A 140 13.55 7.27 -1.26
CA LEU A 140 13.13 6.12 -0.47
C LEU A 140 13.91 4.92 -1.00
N ASN A 141 14.79 4.37 -0.18
CA ASN A 141 15.53 3.17 -0.53
C ASN A 141 14.64 1.96 -0.28
N THR A 142 14.51 1.12 -1.30
CA THR A 142 13.63 -0.05 -1.25
C THR A 142 14.41 -1.34 -1.22
N GLU A 143 13.83 -2.33 -0.55
CA GLU A 143 14.43 -3.65 -0.43
C GLU A 143 14.34 -4.46 -1.72
N SER A 144 15.21 -5.46 -1.82
CA SER A 144 15.23 -6.36 -2.98
C SER A 144 13.90 -7.10 -3.17
N GLY A 145 13.49 -7.27 -4.43
CA GLY A 145 12.24 -7.97 -4.80
C GLY A 145 11.04 -7.05 -5.04
N TRP A 146 11.20 -5.75 -4.79
CA TRP A 146 10.30 -4.70 -5.26
C TRP A 146 10.81 -4.09 -6.55
N SER A 147 9.92 -3.92 -7.52
CA SER A 147 10.21 -3.24 -8.77
C SER A 147 9.38 -1.98 -8.88
N MET A 148 10.05 -0.85 -9.14
CA MET A 148 9.45 0.48 -9.18
C MET A 148 9.11 0.86 -10.61
N LEU A 149 7.84 1.17 -10.87
CA LEU A 149 7.36 1.76 -12.10
C LEU A 149 6.81 3.17 -11.85
N GLN A 150 7.06 4.10 -12.76
CA GLN A 150 6.53 5.46 -12.64
C GLN A 150 5.05 5.48 -13.06
N THR A 151 4.22 6.22 -12.31
CA THR A 151 2.77 6.29 -12.59
C THR A 151 2.44 6.95 -13.92
N SER A 152 3.30 7.85 -14.41
CA SER A 152 3.20 8.45 -15.74
C SER A 152 4.51 9.13 -16.13
N ALA A 153 4.79 9.18 -17.44
CA ALA A 153 5.96 9.88 -17.98
C ALA A 153 5.93 11.36 -17.55
N GLY A 154 6.87 11.75 -16.68
CA GLY A 154 7.02 13.12 -16.18
C GLY A 154 6.40 13.41 -14.81
N ASN A 155 5.67 12.47 -14.19
CA ASN A 155 5.21 12.61 -12.81
C ASN A 155 6.27 12.09 -11.83
N LYS A 156 7.15 12.99 -11.38
CA LYS A 156 8.22 12.70 -10.43
C LYS A 156 7.74 12.47 -9.00
N GLU A 157 6.48 12.77 -8.71
CA GLU A 157 5.93 12.71 -7.36
C GLU A 157 5.46 11.29 -7.00
N SER A 158 4.99 10.50 -7.98
CA SER A 158 4.29 9.24 -7.69
C SER A 158 4.86 8.05 -8.44
N ALA A 159 5.21 7.00 -7.69
CA ALA A 159 5.69 5.73 -8.18
C ALA A 159 4.85 4.57 -7.64
N VAL A 160 4.79 3.48 -8.40
CA VAL A 160 4.15 2.22 -7.99
C VAL A 160 5.23 1.17 -7.81
N PHE A 161 5.28 0.58 -6.63
CA PHE A 161 6.17 -0.52 -6.30
C PHE A 161 5.39 -1.83 -6.37
N TYR A 162 5.83 -2.76 -7.20
CA TYR A 162 5.25 -4.10 -7.31
C TYR A 162 6.16 -5.09 -6.59
N TYR A 163 5.58 -5.89 -5.69
CA TYR A 163 6.31 -7.03 -5.15
C TYR A 163 6.22 -8.19 -6.13
N THR A 164 7.38 -8.72 -6.52
CA THR A 164 7.48 -9.70 -7.62
C THR A 164 6.89 -11.07 -7.27
N LYS A 165 6.64 -11.35 -6.00
CA LYS A 165 6.15 -12.64 -5.51
C LYS A 165 4.83 -12.50 -4.79
N PRO A 166 3.96 -13.51 -4.78
CA PRO A 166 2.79 -13.48 -3.92
C PRO A 166 3.22 -13.61 -2.45
N ILE A 167 2.62 -12.81 -1.57
CA ILE A 167 2.79 -12.90 -0.12
C ILE A 167 1.71 -13.81 0.49
N THR A 168 2.14 -14.74 1.33
CA THR A 168 1.26 -15.69 2.05
C THR A 168 0.75 -15.11 3.37
N LYS A 169 -0.29 -15.70 3.95
CA LYS A 169 -0.89 -15.20 5.20
C LYS A 169 0.17 -15.09 6.31
N GLY A 170 0.17 -13.95 7.00
CA GLY A 170 1.11 -13.63 8.07
C GLY A 170 2.54 -13.32 7.60
N GLN A 171 2.84 -13.46 6.30
CA GLN A 171 4.14 -13.08 5.75
C GLN A 171 4.25 -11.56 5.71
N ALA A 172 5.39 -11.06 6.20
CA ALA A 172 5.78 -9.66 6.10
C ALA A 172 6.93 -9.52 5.10
N VAL A 173 6.87 -8.50 4.26
CA VAL A 173 7.94 -8.14 3.32
C VAL A 173 8.26 -6.65 3.46
N THR A 174 9.53 -6.33 3.73
CA THR A 174 9.99 -4.95 3.85
C THR A 174 9.94 -4.28 2.49
N LEU A 175 9.38 -3.06 2.43
CA LEU A 175 9.36 -2.19 1.26
C LEU A 175 10.45 -1.14 1.34
N ILE A 176 10.51 -0.37 2.44
CA ILE A 176 11.44 0.75 2.63
C ILE A 176 12.35 0.42 3.81
N ASP A 177 13.66 0.49 3.60
CA ASP A 177 14.69 0.27 4.63
C ASP A 177 15.33 1.56 5.14
N SER A 178 15.19 2.65 4.38
CA SER A 178 15.75 3.94 4.72
C SER A 178 15.21 5.04 3.82
N VAL A 179 15.29 6.26 4.34
CA VAL A 179 15.03 7.50 3.61
C VAL A 179 16.30 8.34 3.57
N SER A 180 16.53 9.03 2.46
CA SER A 180 17.62 10.00 2.34
C SER A 180 17.17 11.27 1.64
N LEU A 181 17.84 12.37 1.97
CA LEU A 181 17.50 13.70 1.52
C LEU A 181 18.66 14.28 0.70
N GLY A 182 18.37 14.79 -0.49
CA GLY A 182 19.39 15.31 -1.41
C GLY A 182 20.01 16.64 -0.96
N GLU A 183 21.12 17.03 -1.59
CA GLU A 183 21.92 18.23 -1.23
C GLU A 183 21.14 19.55 -1.26
N GLY A 184 19.98 19.60 -1.93
CA GLY A 184 19.10 20.76 -1.95
C GLY A 184 18.38 21.06 -0.63
N VAL A 185 18.36 20.11 0.31
CA VAL A 185 17.68 20.25 1.61
C VAL A 185 18.70 20.74 2.66
N ILE A 186 18.56 21.97 3.15
CA ILE A 186 19.51 22.61 4.07
C ILE A 186 18.78 23.15 5.30
N ASN A 187 19.35 22.99 6.51
CA ASN A 187 18.79 23.46 7.78
C ASN A 187 17.44 22.83 8.14
N ALA A 188 17.24 21.56 7.77
CA ALA A 188 16.02 20.86 8.09
C ALA A 188 15.92 20.54 9.58
N TYR A 189 14.82 20.94 10.18
CA TYR A 189 14.38 20.42 11.46
C TYR A 189 12.92 20.01 11.33
N SER A 190 12.53 18.95 12.02
CA SER A 190 11.14 18.48 12.05
C SER A 190 10.22 19.00 13.16
N ARG A 191 8.92 19.05 12.90
CA ARG A 191 7.87 19.16 13.92
C ARG A 191 7.01 17.88 13.94
N THR A 192 6.38 17.54 15.04
CA THR A 192 5.32 16.51 15.02
C THR A 192 3.99 17.26 14.87
N SER A 193 3.22 16.98 13.81
CA SER A 193 1.88 17.57 13.66
C SER A 193 0.90 16.96 14.68
N GLU A 194 -0.24 17.62 14.93
CA GLU A 194 -1.30 17.08 15.81
C GLU A 194 -1.82 15.71 15.32
N ASP A 195 -1.62 15.40 14.03
CA ASP A 195 -2.02 14.14 13.38
C ASP A 195 -0.93 13.06 13.38
N GLY A 196 0.22 13.29 14.04
CA GLY A 196 1.28 12.28 14.22
C GLY A 196 2.28 12.13 13.07
N CYS A 197 2.33 13.06 12.10
CA CYS A 197 3.34 13.06 11.03
C CYS A 197 4.63 13.81 11.45
N VAL A 198 5.81 13.27 11.12
CA VAL A 198 7.09 14.01 11.26
C VAL A 198 7.24 14.99 10.10
N THR A 199 7.49 16.24 10.45
CA THR A 199 7.32 17.43 9.60
C THR A 199 8.69 18.04 9.32
N ILE A 200 9.50 17.61 8.35
CA ILE A 200 10.89 18.09 8.21
C ILE A 200 10.93 19.41 7.41
N GLU A 201 11.06 20.54 8.11
CA GLU A 201 11.16 21.92 7.60
C GLU A 201 12.61 22.26 7.22
N GLY A 202 13.01 22.08 5.96
CA GLY A 202 14.41 22.25 5.52
C GLY A 202 14.63 22.70 4.08
N TYR A 203 13.56 23.05 3.39
CA TYR A 203 13.63 23.69 2.08
C TYR A 203 12.82 24.98 2.17
N GLU A 204 13.41 26.04 2.76
CA GLU A 204 12.72 27.33 2.94
C GLU A 204 11.43 27.23 3.79
N GLY A 205 11.45 26.48 4.91
CA GLY A 205 10.26 26.30 5.76
C GLY A 205 9.25 25.26 5.26
N LYS A 206 9.56 24.52 4.19
CA LYS A 206 8.68 23.49 3.61
C LYS A 206 8.90 22.13 4.24
N THR A 207 7.81 21.40 4.39
CA THR A 207 7.72 20.05 4.96
C THR A 207 7.62 19.01 3.85
N PHE A 208 8.35 17.89 3.92
CA PHE A 208 8.03 16.78 3.02
C PHE A 208 7.01 15.81 3.64
N GLU A 209 6.18 15.24 2.77
CA GLU A 209 5.19 14.22 3.11
C GLU A 209 5.28 13.06 2.12
N VAL A 210 5.18 11.83 2.63
CA VAL A 210 5.08 10.63 1.82
C VAL A 210 3.75 9.94 2.10
N GLN A 211 2.87 10.00 1.12
CA GLN A 211 1.60 9.28 1.13
C GLN A 211 1.76 7.89 0.53
N VAL A 212 1.06 6.93 1.10
CA VAL A 212 1.15 5.52 0.72
C VAL A 212 -0.24 4.93 0.56
N ARG A 213 -0.40 4.11 -0.48
CA ARG A 213 -1.58 3.26 -0.68
C ARG A 213 -1.10 1.85 -0.98
N VAL A 214 -1.70 0.88 -0.32
CA VAL A 214 -1.47 -0.54 -0.58
C VAL A 214 -2.70 -1.15 -1.25
N ASP A 215 -2.48 -1.85 -2.37
CA ASP A 215 -3.52 -2.62 -3.05
C ASP A 215 -3.04 -4.07 -3.20
N ALA A 216 -3.96 -5.01 -3.09
CA ALA A 216 -3.67 -6.43 -3.23
C ALA A 216 -4.68 -7.12 -4.16
N VAL A 217 -4.21 -8.13 -4.88
CA VAL A 217 -5.06 -9.05 -5.65
C VAL A 217 -4.66 -10.48 -5.32
N GLN A 218 -5.61 -11.41 -5.38
CA GLN A 218 -5.32 -12.82 -5.18
C GLN A 218 -4.38 -13.35 -6.27
N ALA A 219 -3.52 -14.28 -5.91
CA ALA A 219 -2.61 -14.94 -6.87
C ALA A 219 -3.33 -15.89 -7.83
N HIS A 220 -4.56 -16.33 -7.50
CA HIS A 220 -5.38 -17.14 -8.39
C HIS A 220 -6.06 -16.24 -9.42
N HIS A 221 -5.80 -16.47 -10.71
CA HIS A 221 -6.19 -15.56 -11.81
C HIS A 221 -5.57 -14.16 -11.67
N ALA A 222 -4.27 -14.10 -11.34
CA ALA A 222 -3.57 -12.85 -11.08
C ALA A 222 -3.57 -11.90 -12.30
N GLU A 223 -3.41 -12.42 -13.52
CA GLU A 223 -3.46 -11.61 -14.74
C GLU A 223 -4.80 -10.88 -14.88
N GLU A 224 -5.91 -11.61 -14.76
CA GLU A 224 -7.25 -11.04 -14.87
C GLU A 224 -7.59 -10.13 -13.68
N ALA A 225 -7.13 -10.49 -12.48
CA ALA A 225 -7.35 -9.69 -11.29
C ALA A 225 -6.58 -8.37 -11.32
N MET A 226 -5.32 -8.37 -11.78
CA MET A 226 -4.54 -7.14 -11.99
C MET A 226 -5.15 -6.28 -13.09
N LEU A 227 -5.58 -6.88 -14.21
CA LEU A 227 -6.28 -6.12 -15.25
C LEU A 227 -7.58 -5.48 -14.73
N GLY A 228 -8.38 -6.24 -13.97
CA GLY A 228 -9.67 -5.77 -13.44
C GLY A 228 -9.55 -4.75 -12.32
N ALA A 229 -8.62 -4.94 -11.38
CA ALA A 229 -8.47 -4.10 -10.19
C ALA A 229 -7.52 -2.92 -10.41
N TRP A 230 -6.45 -3.14 -11.17
CA TRP A 230 -5.36 -2.18 -11.33
C TRP A 230 -5.32 -1.55 -12.72
N GLY A 231 -5.99 -2.14 -13.70
CA GLY A 231 -6.00 -1.66 -15.08
C GLY A 231 -4.69 -1.92 -15.83
N VAL A 232 -3.88 -2.89 -15.38
CA VAL A 232 -2.56 -3.18 -15.93
C VAL A 232 -2.49 -4.60 -16.49
N LEU A 233 -1.70 -4.80 -17.53
CA LEU A 233 -1.39 -6.11 -18.09
C LEU A 233 -0.17 -6.69 -17.38
N ALA A 234 -0.33 -7.83 -16.72
CA ALA A 234 0.74 -8.50 -15.99
C ALA A 234 1.22 -9.74 -16.74
N GLU A 235 2.52 -10.02 -16.69
CA GLU A 235 3.10 -11.28 -17.15
C GLU A 235 3.86 -11.97 -16.02
N PHE A 236 3.80 -13.30 -15.99
CA PHE A 236 4.41 -14.13 -14.96
C PHE A 236 5.35 -15.18 -15.54
N ASP A 237 6.39 -15.54 -14.79
CA ASP A 237 7.23 -16.69 -15.12
C ASP A 237 6.58 -18.04 -14.74
N ALA A 238 7.23 -19.14 -15.11
CA ALA A 238 6.75 -20.49 -14.80
C ALA A 238 6.69 -20.82 -13.29
N SER A 239 7.33 -20.01 -12.44
CA SER A 239 7.31 -20.14 -10.98
C SER A 239 6.22 -19.28 -10.34
N GLY A 240 5.49 -18.49 -11.12
CA GLY A 240 4.51 -17.53 -10.62
C GLY A 240 5.18 -16.30 -9.98
N ASN A 241 6.31 -15.83 -10.52
CA ASN A 241 6.82 -14.49 -10.20
C ASN A 241 6.35 -13.50 -11.26
N LEU A 242 5.95 -12.31 -10.84
CA LEU A 242 5.62 -11.20 -11.73
C LEU A 242 6.92 -10.70 -12.39
N ILE A 243 6.94 -10.64 -13.72
CA ILE A 243 8.13 -10.28 -14.50
C ILE A 243 7.94 -9.03 -15.37
N SER A 244 6.70 -8.65 -15.65
CA SER A 244 6.40 -7.48 -16.50
C SER A 244 5.04 -6.90 -16.16
N ILE A 245 4.94 -5.57 -16.30
CA ILE A 245 3.70 -4.79 -16.21
C ILE A 245 3.63 -3.88 -17.44
N ASP A 246 2.53 -3.96 -18.19
CA ASP A 246 2.29 -3.20 -19.43
C ASP A 246 3.43 -3.28 -20.46
N GLY A 247 4.15 -4.41 -20.47
CA GLY A 247 5.30 -4.65 -21.35
C GLY A 247 6.63 -4.09 -20.85
N GLU A 248 6.66 -3.47 -19.66
CA GLU A 248 7.88 -3.04 -18.98
C GLU A 248 8.35 -4.14 -18.01
N ASN A 249 9.58 -4.61 -18.20
CA ASN A 249 10.18 -5.64 -17.36
C ASN A 249 10.46 -5.10 -15.94
N LEU A 250 10.20 -5.96 -14.95
CA LEU A 250 10.43 -5.69 -13.53
C LEU A 250 11.79 -6.15 -13.02
#